data_AF-A0A8J5LNR8-F1
#
_entry.id   AF-A0A8J5LNR8-F1
#
_cell.length_a   1.000
_cell.length_b   1.000
_cell.length_c   1.000
_cell.angle_alpha   90.00
_cell.angle_beta   90.00
_cell.angle_gamma   90.00
#
_symmetry.space_group_name_H-M   'P 1'
#
loop_
_entity.id
_entity.type
_entity.pdbx_description
1 polymer ?
#
loop_
_entity_poly.entity_id
_entity_poly.type
_entity_poly.pdbx_seq_one_letter_code
_entity_poly.pdbx_strand_id
1 'polypeptide(L)'
;MILQFLLSALFLITGISADESPDITVIVRGSDLLAEVDDSFVCATLDWWPPEKCNYNQCPWGQASVLNLNLTHPFLAKAIQGKSFLPTD
;
A
#
# COMPACT_ATOMS: atom_id res chain seq x y z
N MET A 1 -40.17 15.59 28.29
CA MET A 1 -39.05 15.55 29.26
C MET A 1 -38.19 14.31 29.10
N ILE A 2 -38.70 13.09 29.29
CA ILE A 2 -37.88 11.85 29.24
C ILE A 2 -37.15 11.67 27.89
N LEU A 3 -37.83 11.90 26.77
CA LEU A 3 -37.22 11.78 25.43
C LEU A 3 -36.08 12.78 25.18
N GLN A 4 -36.19 13.99 25.73
CA GLN A 4 -35.12 15.01 25.64
C GLN A 4 -33.91 14.62 26.49
N PHE A 5 -34.13 14.06 27.69
CA PHE A 5 -33.06 13.52 28.52
C PHE A 5 -32.36 12.32 27.87
N LEU A 6 -33.10 11.47 27.15
CA LEU A 6 -32.52 10.34 26.41
C LEU A 6 -31.71 10.81 25.19
N LEU A 7 -32.21 11.80 24.45
CA LEU A 7 -31.50 12.38 23.31
C LEU A 7 -30.23 13.14 23.75
N SER A 8 -30.27 13.85 24.87
CA SER A 8 -29.09 14.53 25.41
C SER A 8 -28.08 13.55 25.99
N ALA A 9 -28.53 12.49 26.67
CA ALA A 9 -27.66 11.41 27.11
C ALA A 9 -26.96 10.73 25.92
N LEU A 10 -27.70 10.47 24.82
CA LEU A 10 -27.16 9.85 23.61
C LEU A 10 -26.07 10.70 22.93
N PHE A 11 -26.23 12.04 22.93
CA PHE A 11 -25.23 12.97 22.39
C PHE A 11 -23.92 13.01 23.19
N LEU A 12 -24.00 12.76 24.51
CA LEU A 12 -22.82 12.72 25.39
C LEU A 12 -22.01 11.42 25.21
N ILE A 13 -22.64 10.32 24.83
CA ILE A 13 -21.96 9.02 24.59
C ILE A 13 -21.25 8.99 23.23
N THR A 14 -21.66 9.83 22.28
CA THR A 14 -21.09 9.91 20.92
C THR A 14 -19.94 10.92 20.81
N GLY A 15 -19.22 11.19 21.91
CA GLY A 15 -18.01 12.02 21.89
C GLY A 15 -16.96 11.44 20.97
N ILE A 16 -17.01 11.83 19.69
CA ILE A 16 -15.98 11.53 18.70
C ILE A 16 -14.71 12.23 19.20
N SER A 17 -13.75 11.42 19.63
CA SER A 17 -12.38 11.90 19.78
C SER A 17 -11.83 11.93 18.36
N ALA A 18 -11.74 13.12 17.78
CA ALA A 18 -10.97 13.32 16.57
C ALA A 18 -9.50 13.11 16.96
N ASP A 19 -8.89 12.04 16.45
CA ASP A 19 -7.45 11.85 16.57
C ASP A 19 -6.78 12.98 15.79
N GLU A 20 -6.01 13.81 16.49
CA GLU A 20 -5.28 14.92 15.89
C GLU A 20 -4.16 14.30 15.04
N SER A 21 -4.35 14.30 13.72
CA SER A 21 -3.27 13.90 12.81
C SER A 21 -2.13 14.89 12.98
N PRO A 22 -0.88 14.42 13.21
CA PRO A 22 0.25 15.32 13.32
C PRO A 22 0.44 16.09 12.01
N ASP A 23 0.68 17.39 12.12
CA ASP A 23 1.12 18.20 10.98
C ASP A 23 2.54 17.78 10.57
N ILE A 24 2.66 17.22 9.36
CA ILE A 24 3.95 16.79 8.80
C ILE A 24 4.39 17.83 7.76
N THR A 25 5.55 18.45 8.00
CA THR A 25 6.20 19.33 7.01
C THR A 25 7.22 18.54 6.19
N VAL A 26 7.02 18.49 4.87
CA VAL A 26 7.99 17.92 3.92
C VAL A 26 8.77 19.06 3.25
N ILE A 27 10.10 19.05 3.37
CA ILE A 27 10.98 20.04 2.73
C ILE A 27 11.70 19.37 1.56
N VAL A 28 11.42 19.85 0.33
CA VAL A 28 12.09 19.37 -0.89
C VAL A 28 13.21 20.33 -1.27
N ARG A 29 14.46 19.84 -1.26
CA ARG A 29 15.64 20.62 -1.66
C ARG A 29 16.03 20.32 -3.10
N GLY A 30 15.39 21.01 -4.05
CA GLY A 30 15.63 20.77 -5.48
C GLY A 30 17.01 21.20 -6.00
N SER A 31 17.74 22.03 -5.25
CA SER A 31 19.11 22.48 -5.60
C SER A 31 20.20 21.47 -5.23
N ASP A 32 19.88 20.52 -4.35
CA ASP A 32 20.86 19.61 -3.76
C ASP A 32 20.70 18.23 -4.41
N LEU A 33 21.64 17.82 -5.27
CA LEU A 33 21.68 16.45 -5.78
C LEU A 33 22.25 15.52 -4.71
N LEU A 34 21.41 14.64 -4.16
CA LEU A 34 21.82 13.65 -3.14
C LEU A 34 22.11 12.27 -3.73
N ALA A 35 21.35 11.88 -4.75
CA ALA A 35 21.50 10.62 -5.47
C ALA A 35 20.78 10.72 -6.82
N GLU A 36 21.21 9.91 -7.78
CA GLU A 36 20.58 9.76 -9.09
C GLU A 36 20.03 8.33 -9.20
N VAL A 37 18.82 8.19 -9.73
CA VAL A 37 18.19 6.90 -9.98
C VAL A 37 18.34 6.60 -11.47
N ASP A 38 18.80 5.40 -11.80
CA ASP A 38 18.99 4.99 -13.18
C ASP A 38 17.64 4.89 -13.94
N ASP A 39 17.63 5.22 -15.22
CA ASP A 39 16.43 5.17 -16.08
C ASP A 39 15.80 3.76 -16.17
N SER A 40 16.58 2.72 -15.89
CA SER A 40 16.12 1.32 -15.86
C SER A 40 15.67 0.85 -14.47
N PHE A 41 15.67 1.73 -13.47
CA PHE A 41 15.22 1.38 -12.13
C PHE A 41 13.71 1.05 -12.13
N VAL A 42 13.38 -0.15 -11.66
CA VAL A 42 12.01 -0.60 -11.45
C VAL A 42 11.82 -0.96 -9.98
N CYS A 43 10.77 -0.44 -9.36
CA CYS A 43 10.34 -0.85 -8.03
C CYS A 43 9.09 -1.73 -8.15
N ALA A 44 9.12 -2.91 -7.52
CA ALA A 44 7.99 -3.82 -7.44
C ALA A 44 7.86 -4.35 -6.01
N THR A 45 6.62 -4.46 -5.52
CA THR A 45 6.31 -5.12 -4.26
C THR A 45 5.95 -6.57 -4.52
N LEU A 46 6.52 -7.49 -3.75
CA LEU A 46 6.28 -8.92 -3.86
C LEU A 46 5.94 -9.48 -2.48
N ASP A 47 4.86 -10.25 -2.39
CA ASP A 47 4.50 -10.96 -1.16
C ASP A 47 5.46 -12.12 -0.88
N TRP A 48 5.72 -12.37 0.40
CA TRP A 48 6.61 -13.44 0.87
C TRP A 48 5.91 -14.62 1.55
N TRP A 49 4.58 -14.70 1.45
CA TRP A 49 3.82 -15.75 2.13
C TRP A 49 4.08 -17.13 1.52
N PRO A 50 4.17 -18.20 2.35
CA PRO A 50 4.28 -19.56 1.84
C PRO A 50 2.96 -20.01 1.17
N PRO A 51 3.00 -21.01 0.26
CA PRO A 51 1.81 -21.46 -0.46
C PRO A 51 0.66 -21.95 0.41
N GLU A 52 0.98 -22.46 1.60
CA GLU A 52 0.02 -22.99 2.56
C GLU A 52 -0.65 -21.88 3.38
N LYS A 53 -0.24 -20.61 3.20
CA LYS A 53 -0.86 -19.51 3.91
C LYS A 53 -2.30 -19.33 3.43
N CYS A 54 -3.23 -19.57 4.34
CA CYS A 54 -4.65 -19.35 4.12
C CYS A 54 -5.23 -18.48 5.25
N ASN A 55 -6.08 -17.53 4.89
CA ASN A 55 -6.81 -16.66 5.82
C ASN A 55 -8.28 -16.67 5.44
N TYR A 56 -9.18 -16.65 6.43
CA TYR A 56 -10.63 -16.56 6.20
C TYR A 56 -11.17 -17.60 5.20
N ASN A 57 -10.70 -18.85 5.30
CA ASN A 57 -11.03 -19.94 4.37
C ASN A 57 -10.66 -19.68 2.90
N GLN A 58 -9.69 -18.81 2.63
CA GLN A 58 -9.13 -18.53 1.31
C GLN A 58 -7.62 -18.70 1.31
N CYS A 59 -7.06 -19.16 0.19
CA CYS A 59 -5.62 -19.35 0.00
C CYS A 59 -5.16 -18.57 -1.24
N PRO A 60 -5.14 -17.22 -1.18
CA PRO A 60 -4.97 -16.39 -2.38
C PRO A 60 -3.56 -16.44 -2.96
N TRP A 61 -2.55 -16.78 -2.17
CA TRP A 61 -1.15 -16.72 -2.60
C TRP A 61 -0.72 -17.91 -3.45
N GLY A 62 -1.04 -19.14 -3.05
CA GLY A 62 -0.55 -20.35 -3.73
C GLY A 62 0.95 -20.23 -4.04
N GLN A 63 1.34 -20.41 -5.30
CA GLN A 63 2.75 -20.31 -5.73
C GLN A 63 3.17 -18.91 -6.20
N ALA A 64 2.41 -17.85 -5.87
CA ALA A 64 2.63 -16.50 -6.41
C ALA A 64 3.61 -15.63 -5.59
N SER A 65 4.18 -16.15 -4.49
CA SER A 65 5.09 -15.39 -3.65
C SER A 65 6.53 -15.37 -4.16
N VAL A 66 7.35 -14.46 -3.61
CA VAL A 66 8.79 -14.36 -3.92
C VAL A 66 9.55 -15.66 -3.68
N LEU A 67 9.03 -16.52 -2.80
CA LEU A 67 9.62 -17.82 -2.48
C LEU A 67 9.60 -18.78 -3.67
N ASN A 68 8.65 -18.61 -4.60
CA ASN A 68 8.43 -19.50 -5.74
C ASN A 68 8.57 -18.77 -7.09
N LEU A 69 9.00 -17.51 -7.08
CA LEU A 69 9.13 -16.69 -8.27
C LEU A 69 10.26 -17.21 -9.17
N ASN A 70 9.92 -17.56 -10.41
CA ASN A 70 10.89 -17.94 -11.42
C ASN A 70 11.48 -16.72 -12.11
N LEU A 71 12.65 -16.28 -11.64
CA LEU A 71 13.38 -15.12 -12.19
C LEU A 71 13.83 -15.29 -13.65
N THR A 72 13.94 -16.53 -14.14
CA THR A 72 14.34 -16.79 -15.53
C THR A 72 13.14 -16.92 -16.48
N HIS A 73 11.91 -16.75 -15.98
CA HIS A 73 10.72 -16.92 -16.81
C HIS A 73 10.62 -15.79 -17.85
N PRO A 74 10.48 -16.09 -19.15
CA PRO A 74 10.50 -15.07 -20.20
C PRO A 74 9.36 -14.06 -20.05
N PHE A 75 8.19 -14.47 -19.55
CA PHE A 75 7.10 -13.52 -19.26
C PHE A 75 7.42 -12.55 -18.13
N LEU A 76 8.15 -12.98 -17.09
CA LEU A 76 8.56 -12.07 -16.03
C LEU A 76 9.56 -11.05 -16.56
N ALA A 77 10.55 -11.50 -17.33
CA ALA A 77 11.50 -10.60 -18.00
C ALA A 77 10.77 -9.57 -18.89
N LYS A 78 9.73 -9.99 -19.62
CA LYS A 78 8.92 -9.07 -20.45
C LYS A 78 8.04 -8.13 -19.63
N ALA A 79 7.48 -8.59 -18.52
CA ALA A 79 6.70 -7.74 -17.62
C ALA A 79 7.56 -6.64 -16.98
N ILE A 80 8.81 -6.96 -16.60
CA ILE A 80 9.75 -5.99 -16.03
C ILE A 80 10.32 -5.05 -17.10
N GLN A 81 10.60 -5.56 -18.31
CA GLN A 81 11.08 -4.75 -19.44
C GLN A 81 9.98 -3.83 -20.04
N GLY A 82 8.71 -4.07 -19.69
CA GLY A 82 7.58 -3.28 -20.17
C GLY A 82 7.76 -1.84 -19.74
N LYS A 83 8.12 -0.98 -20.71
CA LYS A 83 8.21 0.47 -20.56
C LYS A 83 7.04 0.93 -19.69
N SER A 84 7.37 1.62 -18.59
CA SER A 84 6.50 2.44 -17.75
C SER A 84 5.03 2.41 -18.18
N PHE A 85 4.18 1.79 -17.36
CA PHE A 85 2.72 1.88 -17.41
C PHE A 85 2.24 3.34 -17.31
N LEU A 86 2.46 4.16 -18.34
CA LEU A 86 1.81 5.43 -18.61
C LEU A 86 1.84 5.67 -20.13
N PRO A 87 0.80 6.31 -20.70
CA PRO A 87 0.69 6.51 -22.13
C PRO A 87 1.91 7.28 -22.64
N THR A 88 2.54 6.78 -23.70
CA THR A 88 3.21 7.69 -24.61
C THR A 88 2.10 8.50 -25.30
N ASP A 89 2.10 9.80 -24.99
CA ASP A 89 1.22 10.88 -25.46
C ASP A 89 -0.05 11.13 -24.63
#